data_AF-A0AAP8GXW4-F1
#
_entry.id   AF-A0AAP8GXW4-F1
#
_cell.length_a   1.000
_cell.length_b   1.000
_cell.length_c   1.000
_cell.angle_alpha   90.00
_cell.angle_beta   90.00
_cell.angle_gamma   90.00
#
_symmetry.space_group_name_H-M   'P 1'
#
loop_
_entity.id
_entity.type
_entity.pdbx_description
1 polymer ?
#
loop_
_entity_poly.entity_id
_entity_poly.type
_entity_poly.pdbx_seq_one_letter_code
_entity_poly.pdbx_strand_id
1 'polypeptide(L)'
;MIILDKLNIVVEDLLKEIDTDLEGVKTYIKTIEGLLEQQENKVRETATILLPVMRKIKSNMFYFISQDEKWRTRKGPILKYNGSENSLYIFSVEKEGPIIWNLDTEKEIVISYDKLLKEVEFNTVMESLLSVVSYTENLKEKYQGIIDNLETELVKY
;
A
#
# COMPACT_ATOMS: atom_id res chain seq x y z
N MET A 1 10.40 5.37 61.72
CA MET A 1 9.35 6.25 61.17
C MET A 1 9.85 7.10 60.00
N ILE A 2 10.96 7.85 60.14
CA ILE A 2 11.52 8.74 59.10
C ILE A 2 11.78 8.09 57.71
N ILE A 3 12.10 6.80 57.64
CA ILE A 3 12.37 6.10 56.37
C ILE A 3 11.07 5.79 55.60
N LEU A 4 10.00 5.46 56.33
CA LEU A 4 8.70 5.12 55.73
C LEU A 4 8.04 6.37 55.14
N ASP A 5 8.16 7.51 55.84
CA ASP A 5 7.61 8.79 55.38
C ASP A 5 8.33 9.31 54.13
N LYS A 6 9.66 9.11 54.03
CA LYS A 6 10.43 9.44 52.82
C LYS A 6 10.09 8.52 51.64
N LEU A 7 9.89 7.24 51.90
CA LEU A 7 9.49 6.29 50.86
C LEU A 7 8.09 6.62 50.33
N ASN A 8 7.14 6.97 51.20
CA ASN A 8 5.80 7.38 50.80
C ASN A 8 5.82 8.60 49.87
N ILE A 9 6.63 9.61 50.18
CA ILE A 9 6.79 10.80 49.32
C ILE A 9 7.33 10.40 47.94
N VAL A 10 8.38 9.56 47.89
CA VAL A 10 8.94 9.08 46.62
C VAL A 10 7.93 8.28 45.80
N VAL A 11 7.13 7.43 46.45
CA VAL A 11 6.07 6.65 45.78
C VAL A 11 4.98 7.57 45.25
N GLU A 12 4.53 8.57 46.03
CA GLU A 12 3.52 9.53 45.57
C GLU A 12 4.00 10.37 44.38
N ASP A 13 5.26 10.80 44.40
CA ASP A 13 5.85 11.54 43.29
C ASP A 13 6.01 10.66 42.03
N LEU A 14 6.42 9.40 42.20
CA LEU A 14 6.47 8.43 41.11
C LEU A 14 5.08 8.14 40.51
N LEU A 15 4.05 8.02 41.35
CA LEU A 15 2.68 7.83 40.87
C LEU A 15 2.20 9.01 40.02
N LYS A 16 2.50 10.25 40.43
CA LYS A 16 2.17 11.45 39.64
C LYS A 16 2.91 11.51 38.31
N GLU A 17 4.18 11.10 38.30
CA GLU A 17 4.99 11.01 37.07
C GLU A 17 4.40 9.97 36.12
N ILE A 18 4.08 8.77 36.62
CA ILE A 18 3.42 7.72 35.85
C ILE A 18 2.08 8.19 35.29
N ASP A 19 1.25 8.87 36.09
CA ASP A 19 -0.04 9.40 35.63
C ASP A 19 0.14 10.41 34.48
N THR A 20 1.16 11.26 34.58
CA THR A 20 1.50 12.25 33.55
C THR A 20 1.97 11.56 32.26
N ASP A 21 2.86 10.57 32.38
CA ASP A 21 3.36 9.80 31.24
C ASP A 21 2.24 9.02 30.54
N LEU A 22 1.35 8.40 31.32
CA LEU A 22 0.21 7.66 30.78
C LEU A 22 -0.77 8.57 30.02
N GLU A 23 -0.97 9.82 30.46
CA GLU A 23 -1.78 10.78 29.70
C GLU A 23 -1.10 11.20 28.40
N GLY A 24 0.23 11.34 28.41
CA GLY A 24 1.04 11.51 27.20
C GLY A 24 0.86 10.33 26.21
N VAL A 25 0.95 9.10 26.71
CA VAL A 25 0.75 7.87 25.92
C VAL A 25 -0.66 7.82 25.31
N LYS A 26 -1.72 8.16 26.06
CA LYS A 26 -3.09 8.23 25.51
C LYS A 26 -3.20 9.24 24.37
N THR A 27 -2.51 10.37 24.47
CA THR A 27 -2.49 11.39 23.42
C THR A 27 -1.78 10.87 22.15
N TYR A 28 -0.68 10.14 22.30
CA TYR A 28 -0.01 9.50 21.18
C TYR A 28 -0.87 8.44 20.52
N ILE A 29 -1.56 7.59 21.29
CA ILE A 29 -2.49 6.59 20.75
C ILE A 29 -3.56 7.25 19.88
N LYS A 30 -4.25 8.29 20.40
CA LYS A 30 -5.26 9.04 19.63
C LYS A 30 -4.69 9.67 18.36
N THR A 31 -3.46 10.19 18.43
CA THR A 31 -2.79 10.78 17.26
C THR A 31 -2.51 9.73 16.19
N ILE A 32 -2.02 8.56 16.60
CA ILE A 32 -1.77 7.43 15.70
C ILE A 32 -3.08 6.97 15.04
N GLU A 33 -4.14 6.76 15.83
CA GLU A 33 -5.45 6.36 15.32
C GLU A 33 -5.98 7.36 14.27
N GLY A 34 -5.89 8.65 14.56
CA GLY A 34 -6.31 9.70 13.61
C GLY A 34 -5.48 9.73 12.33
N LEU A 35 -4.16 9.50 12.40
CA LEU A 35 -3.30 9.44 11.23
C LEU A 35 -3.58 8.20 10.37
N LEU A 36 -3.85 7.05 11.00
CA LEU A 36 -4.21 5.82 10.28
C LEU A 36 -5.53 5.99 9.52
N GLU A 37 -6.53 6.61 10.15
CA GLU A 37 -7.80 6.93 9.50
C GLU A 37 -7.61 7.88 8.29
N GLN A 38 -6.76 8.90 8.44
CA GLN A 38 -6.44 9.81 7.34
C GLN A 38 -5.74 9.09 6.18
N GLN A 39 -4.80 8.19 6.46
CA GLN A 39 -4.16 7.37 5.43
C GLN A 39 -5.18 6.49 4.71
N GLU A 40 -6.06 5.81 5.45
CA GLU A 40 -7.11 4.97 4.86
C GLU A 40 -8.00 5.77 3.90
N ASN A 41 -8.48 6.93 4.35
CA ASN A 41 -9.31 7.80 3.53
C ASN A 41 -8.56 8.30 2.30
N LYS A 42 -7.28 8.66 2.44
CA LYS A 42 -6.47 9.15 1.31
C LYS A 42 -6.25 8.10 0.23
N VAL A 43 -6.00 6.85 0.62
CA VAL A 43 -5.90 5.72 -0.32
C VAL A 43 -7.22 5.52 -1.03
N ARG A 44 -8.33 5.47 -0.29
CA ARG A 44 -9.68 5.25 -0.85
C ARG A 44 -10.07 6.34 -1.84
N GLU A 45 -9.86 7.61 -1.49
CA GLU A 45 -10.12 8.76 -2.37
C GLU A 45 -9.29 8.67 -3.65
N THR A 46 -7.99 8.41 -3.51
CA THR A 46 -7.07 8.35 -4.64
C THR A 46 -7.44 7.21 -5.59
N ALA A 47 -7.72 6.02 -5.05
CA ALA A 47 -8.15 4.87 -5.83
C ALA A 47 -9.47 5.14 -6.57
N THR A 48 -10.42 5.82 -5.91
CA THR A 48 -11.70 6.22 -6.52
C THR A 48 -11.50 7.20 -7.68
N ILE A 49 -10.65 8.22 -7.51
CA ILE A 49 -10.33 9.21 -8.54
C ILE A 49 -9.67 8.55 -9.76
N LEU A 50 -8.78 7.59 -9.52
CA LEU A 50 -8.03 6.92 -10.59
C LEU A 50 -8.76 5.74 -11.23
N LEU A 51 -9.86 5.27 -10.63
CA LEU A 51 -10.63 4.12 -11.11
C LEU A 51 -11.04 4.22 -12.60
N PRO A 52 -11.48 5.38 -13.14
CA PRO A 52 -11.77 5.51 -14.57
C PRO A 52 -10.56 5.23 -15.47
N VAL A 53 -9.36 5.67 -15.06
CA VAL A 53 -8.10 5.42 -15.78
C VAL A 53 -7.79 3.93 -15.76
N MET A 54 -7.88 3.29 -14.59
CA MET A 54 -7.65 1.85 -14.45
C MET A 54 -8.64 1.02 -15.29
N ARG A 55 -9.91 1.40 -15.31
CA ARG A 55 -10.93 0.79 -16.18
C ARG A 55 -10.56 0.92 -17.65
N LYS A 56 -10.06 2.08 -18.09
CA LYS A 56 -9.62 2.30 -19.48
C LYS A 56 -8.41 1.44 -19.85
N ILE A 57 -7.43 1.30 -18.96
CA ILE A 57 -6.27 0.40 -19.16
C ILE A 57 -6.76 -1.03 -19.35
N LYS A 58 -7.59 -1.52 -18.41
CA LYS A 58 -8.15 -2.88 -18.44
C LYS A 58 -8.99 -3.13 -19.69
N SER A 59 -9.85 -2.19 -20.09
CA SER A 59 -10.74 -2.35 -21.26
C SER A 59 -9.97 -2.47 -22.57
N ASN A 60 -8.75 -1.94 -22.63
CA ASN A 60 -7.84 -2.09 -23.77
C ASN A 60 -6.96 -3.35 -23.65
N MET A 61 -7.29 -4.27 -22.75
CA MET A 61 -6.61 -5.56 -22.57
C MET A 61 -5.13 -5.47 -22.16
N PHE A 62 -4.73 -4.32 -21.62
CA PHE A 62 -3.39 -4.09 -21.11
C PHE A 62 -3.22 -4.61 -19.68
N TYR A 63 -1.97 -4.94 -19.32
CA TYR A 63 -1.60 -5.43 -18.00
C TYR A 63 -1.12 -4.28 -17.10
N PHE A 64 -1.53 -4.30 -15.85
CA PHE A 64 -0.84 -3.62 -14.77
C PHE A 64 0.38 -4.44 -14.39
N ILE A 65 1.51 -3.77 -14.19
CA ILE A 65 2.80 -4.38 -13.90
C ILE A 65 3.26 -3.84 -12.54
N SER A 66 3.85 -4.69 -11.69
CA SER A 66 4.43 -4.27 -10.42
C SER A 66 5.63 -3.33 -10.66
N GLN A 67 5.96 -2.50 -9.66
CA GLN A 67 7.08 -1.55 -9.77
C GLN A 67 8.42 -2.23 -10.08
N ASP A 68 8.63 -3.47 -9.62
CA ASP A 68 9.82 -4.27 -9.90
C ASP A 68 9.76 -5.03 -11.24
N GLU A 69 8.71 -4.82 -12.03
CA GLU A 69 8.41 -5.48 -13.30
C GLU A 69 8.29 -7.01 -13.28
N LYS A 70 8.27 -7.64 -12.10
CA LYS A 70 8.23 -9.10 -11.98
C LYS A 70 6.83 -9.69 -12.10
N TRP A 71 5.82 -8.92 -11.71
CA TRP A 71 4.44 -9.37 -11.65
C TRP A 71 3.56 -8.56 -12.58
N ARG A 72 2.57 -9.22 -13.17
CA ARG A 72 1.61 -8.58 -14.05
C ARG A 72 0.21 -9.15 -13.88
N THR A 73 -0.80 -8.31 -14.02
CA THR A 73 -2.21 -8.71 -13.91
C THR A 73 -3.11 -7.78 -14.72
N ARG A 74 -4.29 -8.26 -15.12
CA ARG A 74 -5.37 -7.43 -15.69
C ARG A 74 -6.42 -7.03 -14.65
N LYS A 75 -6.20 -7.35 -13.38
CA LYS A 75 -7.15 -7.09 -12.30
C LYS A 75 -7.09 -5.64 -11.81
N GLY A 76 -5.90 -5.03 -11.81
CA GLY A 76 -5.65 -3.65 -11.41
C GLY A 76 -4.22 -3.46 -10.89
N PRO A 77 -3.87 -2.28 -10.36
CA PRO A 77 -2.53 -2.00 -9.85
C PRO A 77 -2.10 -2.99 -8.77
N ILE A 78 -0.85 -3.48 -8.88
CA ILE A 78 -0.24 -4.38 -7.92
C ILE A 78 0.40 -3.54 -6.80
N LEU A 79 -0.05 -3.76 -5.58
CA LEU A 79 0.35 -3.00 -4.40
C LEU A 79 1.53 -3.65 -3.67
N LYS A 80 1.56 -4.99 -3.63
CA LYS A 80 2.64 -5.78 -3.00
C LYS A 80 2.59 -7.21 -3.51
N TYR A 81 3.75 -7.87 -3.57
CA TYR A 81 3.84 -9.34 -3.61
C TYR A 81 4.25 -9.86 -2.24
N ASN A 82 3.48 -10.81 -1.69
CA ASN A 82 3.84 -11.54 -0.49
C ASN A 82 4.39 -12.92 -0.87
N GLY A 83 5.70 -13.08 -0.73
CA GLY A 83 6.40 -14.32 -1.09
C GLY A 83 6.13 -15.51 -0.18
N SER A 84 5.75 -15.30 1.09
CA SER A 84 5.48 -16.42 2.01
C SER A 84 4.18 -17.14 1.69
N GLU A 85 3.18 -16.38 1.22
CA GLU A 85 1.84 -16.88 0.87
C GLU A 85 1.64 -16.97 -0.65
N ASN A 86 2.69 -16.71 -1.43
CA ASN A 86 2.67 -16.59 -2.89
C ASN A 86 1.44 -15.81 -3.39
N SER A 87 1.24 -14.60 -2.86
CA SER A 87 0.00 -13.83 -3.06
C SER A 87 0.28 -12.38 -3.47
N LEU A 88 -0.58 -11.84 -4.34
CA LEU A 88 -0.54 -10.43 -4.76
C LEU A 88 -1.62 -9.62 -4.04
N TYR A 89 -1.21 -8.50 -3.47
CA TYR A 89 -2.11 -7.44 -3.04
C TYR A 89 -2.39 -6.54 -4.23
N ILE A 90 -3.65 -6.38 -4.59
CA ILE A 90 -4.07 -5.68 -5.82
C ILE A 90 -5.21 -4.73 -5.47
N PHE A 91 -5.20 -3.51 -6.01
CA PHE A 91 -6.43 -2.73 -6.09
C PHE A 91 -7.25 -3.24 -7.28
N SER A 92 -8.34 -3.96 -7.03
CA SER A 92 -9.13 -4.59 -8.08
C SER A 92 -10.08 -3.60 -8.73
N VAL A 93 -9.98 -3.47 -10.06
CA VAL A 93 -10.90 -2.66 -10.87
C VAL A 93 -12.31 -3.26 -10.89
N GLU A 94 -12.43 -4.58 -10.80
CA GLU A 94 -13.74 -5.27 -10.82
C GLU A 94 -14.45 -5.20 -9.47
N LYS A 95 -13.70 -5.25 -8.37
CA LYS A 95 -14.25 -5.17 -7.02
C LYS A 95 -14.26 -3.75 -6.45
N GLU A 96 -13.65 -2.81 -7.17
CA GLU A 96 -13.51 -1.40 -6.78
C GLU A 96 -12.89 -1.23 -5.40
N GLY A 97 -11.92 -2.08 -5.08
CA GLY A 97 -11.34 -2.18 -3.75
C GLY A 97 -10.15 -3.14 -3.69
N PRO A 98 -9.44 -3.16 -2.56
CA PRO A 98 -8.27 -4.01 -2.39
C PRO A 98 -8.65 -5.48 -2.26
N ILE A 99 -7.85 -6.33 -2.90
CA ILE A 99 -7.96 -7.78 -2.85
C ILE A 99 -6.60 -8.41 -2.56
N ILE A 100 -6.61 -9.61 -2.00
CA ILE A 100 -5.49 -10.54 -2.00
C ILE A 100 -5.81 -11.62 -3.02
N TRP A 101 -4.89 -11.86 -3.96
CA TRP A 101 -5.00 -12.93 -4.94
C TRP A 101 -3.87 -13.92 -4.74
N ASN A 102 -4.21 -15.14 -4.34
CA ASN A 102 -3.25 -16.22 -4.14
C ASN A 102 -2.93 -16.88 -5.49
N LEU A 103 -1.65 -16.95 -5.83
CA LEU A 103 -1.19 -17.42 -7.14
C LEU A 103 -1.20 -18.95 -7.27
N ASP A 104 -1.15 -19.69 -6.16
CA ASP A 104 -1.18 -21.17 -6.17
C ASP A 104 -2.61 -21.72 -6.34
N THR A 105 -3.58 -21.07 -5.69
CA THR A 105 -4.98 -21.54 -5.60
C THR A 105 -5.94 -20.74 -6.46
N GLU A 106 -5.46 -19.65 -7.06
CA GLU A 106 -6.24 -18.64 -7.79
C GLU A 106 -7.35 -17.97 -6.97
N LYS A 107 -7.40 -18.19 -5.65
CA LYS A 107 -8.43 -17.61 -4.79
C LYS A 107 -8.23 -16.11 -4.60
N GLU A 108 -9.35 -15.39 -4.68
CA GLU A 108 -9.42 -13.96 -4.42
C GLU A 108 -10.19 -13.68 -3.14
N ILE A 109 -9.64 -12.79 -2.32
CA ILE A 109 -10.27 -12.34 -1.08
C ILE A 109 -10.32 -10.82 -1.10
N VAL A 110 -11.51 -10.25 -1.01
CA VAL A 110 -11.69 -8.81 -0.82
C VAL A 110 -11.30 -8.44 0.62
N ILE A 111 -10.53 -7.38 0.78
CA ILE A 111 -10.08 -6.89 2.08
C ILE A 111 -10.48 -5.41 2.27
N SER A 112 -10.43 -4.94 3.51
CA SER A 112 -10.59 -3.51 3.81
C SER A 112 -9.30 -2.74 3.53
N TYR A 113 -9.39 -1.40 3.42
CA TYR A 113 -8.22 -0.55 3.33
C TYR A 113 -7.40 -0.53 4.63
N ASP A 114 -8.05 -0.59 5.81
CA ASP A 114 -7.36 -0.81 7.09
C ASP A 114 -6.53 -2.10 7.07
N LYS A 115 -7.10 -3.23 6.61
CA LYS A 115 -6.37 -4.49 6.51
C LYS A 115 -5.22 -4.39 5.51
N LEU A 116 -5.42 -3.70 4.38
CA LEU A 116 -4.35 -3.45 3.42
C LEU A 116 -3.18 -2.67 4.07
N LEU A 117 -3.48 -1.59 4.78
CA LEU A 117 -2.46 -0.70 5.38
C LEU A 117 -1.72 -1.30 6.57
N LYS A 118 -2.26 -2.37 7.17
CA LYS A 118 -1.53 -3.20 8.14
C LYS A 118 -0.48 -4.11 7.50
N GLU A 119 -0.65 -4.43 6.22
CA GLU A 119 0.20 -5.39 5.49
C GLU A 119 1.12 -4.73 4.46
N VAL A 120 0.77 -3.53 3.99
CA VAL A 120 1.48 -2.80 2.93
C VAL A 120 1.69 -1.37 3.39
N GLU A 121 2.93 -0.88 3.27
CA GLU A 121 3.26 0.50 3.62
C GLU A 121 2.44 1.49 2.78
N PHE A 122 1.95 2.54 3.43
CA PHE A 122 1.12 3.58 2.80
C PHE A 122 1.77 4.16 1.53
N ASN A 123 3.07 4.46 1.57
CA ASN A 123 3.78 5.01 0.42
C ASN A 123 3.78 4.05 -0.78
N THR A 124 4.04 2.76 -0.54
CA THR A 124 4.00 1.74 -1.59
C THR A 124 2.60 1.63 -2.21
N VAL A 125 1.55 1.66 -1.40
CA VAL A 125 0.16 1.67 -1.90
C VAL A 125 -0.09 2.88 -2.79
N MET A 126 0.28 4.07 -2.32
CA MET A 126 0.06 5.32 -3.06
C MET A 126 0.85 5.39 -4.36
N GLU A 127 2.14 5.03 -4.35
CA GLU A 127 2.97 5.02 -5.55
C GLU A 127 2.46 4.01 -6.58
N SER A 128 2.08 2.79 -6.15
CA SER A 128 1.47 1.80 -7.04
C SER A 128 0.16 2.28 -7.65
N LEU A 129 -0.69 2.95 -6.88
CA LEU A 129 -1.92 3.56 -7.41
C LEU A 129 -1.60 4.67 -8.42
N LEU A 130 -0.68 5.58 -8.09
CA LEU A 130 -0.32 6.72 -8.92
C LEU A 130 0.45 6.33 -10.19
N SER A 131 1.08 5.15 -10.22
CA SER A 131 1.77 4.63 -11.42
C SER A 131 0.87 4.58 -12.67
N VAL A 132 -0.45 4.49 -12.49
CA VAL A 132 -1.40 4.45 -13.60
C VAL A 132 -1.49 5.76 -14.38
N VAL A 133 -1.05 6.87 -13.78
CA VAL A 133 -1.06 8.21 -14.42
C VAL A 133 -0.06 8.27 -15.57
N SER A 134 1.14 7.74 -15.37
CA SER A 134 2.20 7.67 -16.39
C SER A 134 2.15 6.38 -17.20
N TYR A 135 1.10 5.56 -17.06
CA TYR A 135 1.02 4.23 -17.66
C TYR A 135 1.27 4.23 -19.17
N THR A 136 0.56 5.09 -19.90
CA THR A 136 0.63 5.10 -21.37
C THR A 136 1.94 5.65 -21.90
N GLU A 137 2.58 6.54 -21.16
CA GLU A 137 3.89 7.10 -21.51
C GLU A 137 4.96 6.01 -21.39
N ASN A 138 5.04 5.39 -20.20
CA ASN A 138 5.96 4.28 -19.94
C ASN A 138 5.76 3.12 -20.92
N LEU A 139 4.51 2.81 -21.27
CA LEU A 139 4.20 1.74 -22.23
C LEU A 139 4.71 2.06 -23.64
N LYS A 140 4.56 3.30 -24.10
CA LYS A 140 5.06 3.73 -25.41
C LYS A 140 6.58 3.65 -25.46
N GLU A 141 7.27 4.18 -24.45
CA GLU A 141 8.73 4.13 -24.36
C GLU A 141 9.24 2.68 -24.37
N LYS A 142 8.60 1.80 -23.60
CA LYS A 142 8.94 0.38 -23.57
C LYS A 142 8.82 -0.27 -24.94
N TYR A 143 7.72 -0.05 -25.65
CA TYR A 143 7.55 -0.62 -26.99
C TYR A 143 8.48 0.01 -28.03
N GLN A 144 8.76 1.31 -27.93
CA GLN A 144 9.74 1.95 -28.81
C GLN A 144 11.13 1.32 -28.63
N GLY A 145 11.59 1.12 -27.40
CA GLY A 145 12.87 0.46 -27.15
C GLY A 145 12.93 -0.98 -27.66
N ILE A 146 11.81 -1.72 -27.64
CA ILE A 146 11.74 -3.06 -28.25
C ILE A 146 11.86 -2.96 -29.78
N ILE A 147 11.16 -2.02 -30.41
CA ILE A 147 11.23 -1.79 -31.86
C ILE A 147 12.66 -1.44 -32.27
N ASP A 148 13.30 -0.48 -31.60
CA ASP A 148 14.66 -0.03 -31.92
C ASP A 148 15.67 -1.19 -31.84
N ASN A 149 15.53 -2.06 -30.83
CA ASN A 149 16.36 -3.25 -30.68
C ASN A 149 16.15 -4.25 -31.83
N LEU A 150 14.90 -4.53 -32.21
CA LEU A 150 14.59 -5.44 -33.32
C LEU A 150 15.08 -4.89 -34.66
N GLU A 151 14.92 -3.59 -34.90
CA GLU A 151 15.45 -2.93 -36.11
C GLU A 151 16.99 -3.03 -36.17
N THR A 152 17.66 -2.82 -35.03
CA THR A 152 19.11 -2.98 -34.93
C THR A 152 19.56 -4.41 -35.23
N GLU A 153 18.86 -5.41 -34.68
CA GLU A 153 19.14 -6.82 -34.96
C GLU A 153 18.94 -7.15 -36.45
N LEU A 154 17.90 -6.63 -37.09
CA LEU A 154 17.61 -6.85 -38.50
C LEU A 154 18.62 -6.20 -39.45
N VAL A 155 19.22 -5.06 -39.08
CA VAL A 155 20.27 -4.40 -39.90
C VAL A 155 21.63 -5.08 -39.73
N LYS A 156 21.87 -5.70 -38.57
CA LYS A 156 23.15 -6.34 -38.24
C LYS A 156 23.38 -7.67 -38.97
N TYR A 157 22.31 -8.33 -39.43
CA TYR A 157 22.33 -9.61 -40.13
C TYR A 157 21.77 -9.49 -41.55
#